data_AF-A0A3B4DHR4-F1
#
_entry.id   AF-A0A3B4DHR4-F1
#
_cell.length_a   1.000
_cell.length_b   1.000
_cell.length_c   1.000
_cell.angle_alpha   90.00
_cell.angle_beta   90.00
_cell.angle_gamma   90.00
#
_symmetry.space_group_name_H-M   'P 1'
#
loop_
_entity.id
_entity.type
_entity.pdbx_description
1 polymer ?
#
loop_
_entity_poly.entity_id
_entity_poly.type
_entity_poly.pdbx_seq_one_letter_code
_entity_poly.pdbx_strand_id
1 'polypeptide(L)'
;MNVFDRNINFDALFKFSQISRSTQQHLKNVYASLAVCMFVAAAGAYVHVVLRLFQGGMLSVLGSLAMMAWLAMTPHSPQTEKKRLGILAGFAFLTGVGLGPALDYVIKINPSIIMTAFLGTSVIFTCFTLSALYAQRRSYLFLGGTLMSALSILLLVSILNMFVGSVMLFKAHVYIGLAIMCGFVLFDTQLIIEKAEMGDKDYIWHCVDLFLDFVTIFRKLMVILAMNEKDKKKEKK
;
A
#
# COMPACT_ATOMS: atom_id res chain seq x y z
N MET A 1 4.31 -42.16 12.79
CA MET A 1 3.15 -41.28 12.55
C MET A 1 3.45 -40.44 11.32
N ASN A 2 2.72 -40.65 10.22
CA ASN A 2 2.88 -39.86 9.00
C ASN A 2 2.46 -38.41 9.28
N VAL A 3 3.38 -37.47 9.07
CA VAL A 3 3.13 -36.02 9.21
C VAL A 3 2.04 -35.55 8.24
N PHE A 4 1.79 -36.32 7.17
CA PHE A 4 0.84 -36.02 6.11
C PHE A 4 -0.62 -36.44 6.38
N ASP A 5 -0.90 -37.18 7.46
CA ASP A 5 -2.28 -37.56 7.87
C ASP A 5 -2.93 -36.52 8.81
N ARG A 6 -2.39 -35.30 8.90
CA ARG A 6 -3.07 -34.20 9.60
C ARG A 6 -4.24 -33.72 8.75
N ASN A 7 -5.45 -34.11 9.13
CA ASN A 7 -6.67 -33.53 8.60
C ASN A 7 -6.69 -32.02 8.97
N ILE A 8 -6.22 -31.16 8.05
CA ILE A 8 -6.17 -29.72 8.26
C ILE A 8 -7.61 -29.22 8.27
N ASN A 9 -8.08 -28.78 9.43
CA ASN A 9 -9.40 -28.17 9.54
C ASN A 9 -9.37 -26.76 8.93
N PHE A 10 -9.72 -26.67 7.65
CA PHE A 10 -9.80 -25.40 6.94
C PHE A 10 -10.81 -24.42 7.57
N ASP A 11 -11.84 -24.91 8.27
CA ASP A 11 -12.78 -24.04 8.99
C ASP A 11 -12.11 -23.31 10.15
N ALA A 12 -11.06 -23.88 10.75
CA ALA A 12 -10.29 -23.21 11.78
C ALA A 12 -9.49 -22.02 11.21
N LEU A 13 -9.05 -22.11 9.95
CA LEU A 13 -8.40 -21.00 9.26
C LEU A 13 -9.39 -19.85 9.04
N PHE A 14 -10.66 -20.11 8.72
CA PHE A 14 -11.61 -19.02 8.47
C PHE A 14 -12.37 -18.52 9.72
N LYS A 15 -11.99 -18.99 10.92
CA LYS A 15 -12.60 -18.57 12.19
C LYS A 15 -11.90 -17.36 12.79
N PHE A 16 -12.41 -16.16 12.48
CA PHE A 16 -12.03 -14.90 13.12
C PHE A 16 -12.83 -14.64 14.40
N SER A 17 -12.89 -15.61 15.31
CA SER A 17 -13.75 -15.54 16.52
C SER A 17 -13.39 -14.39 17.46
N GLN A 18 -12.16 -13.85 17.37
CA GLN A 18 -11.70 -12.71 18.16
C GLN A 18 -12.17 -11.36 17.61
N ILE A 19 -12.71 -11.31 16.39
CA ILE A 19 -13.17 -10.09 15.72
C ILE A 19 -14.70 -10.11 15.67
N SER A 20 -15.35 -9.03 16.13
CA SER A 20 -16.81 -8.95 16.11
C SER A 20 -17.36 -9.02 14.67
N ARG A 21 -18.59 -9.54 14.49
CA ARG A 21 -19.22 -9.60 13.16
C ARG A 21 -19.36 -8.21 12.50
N SER A 22 -19.60 -7.17 13.32
CA SER A 22 -19.65 -5.78 12.86
C SER A 22 -18.31 -5.34 12.26
N THR A 23 -17.20 -5.65 12.94
CA THR A 23 -15.85 -5.35 12.44
C THR A 23 -15.48 -6.20 11.22
N GLN A 24 -15.92 -7.46 11.15
CA GLN A 24 -15.74 -8.27 9.93
C GLN A 24 -16.44 -7.64 8.72
N GLN A 25 -17.68 -7.13 8.89
CA GLN A 25 -18.38 -6.45 7.81
C GLN A 25 -17.71 -5.13 7.41
N HIS A 26 -17.21 -4.38 8.39
CA HIS A 26 -16.42 -3.17 8.16
C HIS A 26 -15.16 -3.46 7.35
N LEU A 27 -14.39 -4.48 7.74
CA LEU A 27 -13.19 -4.91 7.01
C LEU A 27 -13.52 -5.32 5.57
N LYS A 28 -14.64 -6.03 5.33
CA LYS A 28 -15.07 -6.35 3.96
C LYS A 28 -15.25 -5.08 3.13
N ASN A 29 -15.87 -4.03 3.68
CA ASN A 29 -16.05 -2.77 2.97
C ASN A 29 -14.71 -2.05 2.72
N VAL A 30 -13.79 -2.07 3.69
CA VAL A 30 -12.42 -1.54 3.54
C VAL A 30 -11.70 -2.24 2.39
N TYR A 31 -11.61 -3.58 2.40
CA TYR A 31 -10.89 -4.34 1.39
C TYR A 31 -11.58 -4.32 0.01
N ALA A 32 -12.91 -4.26 -0.05
CA ALA A 32 -13.64 -4.06 -1.30
C ALA A 32 -13.32 -2.69 -1.93
N SER A 33 -13.31 -1.64 -1.11
CA SER A 33 -12.93 -0.29 -1.55
C SER A 33 -11.47 -0.24 -2.00
N LEU A 34 -10.58 -0.93 -1.29
CA LEU A 34 -9.17 -1.06 -1.65
C LEU A 34 -9.01 -1.71 -3.03
N ALA A 35 -9.74 -2.79 -3.30
CA ALA A 35 -9.72 -3.46 -4.60
C ALA A 35 -10.18 -2.52 -5.73
N VAL A 36 -11.26 -1.75 -5.51
CA VAL A 36 -11.70 -0.73 -6.47
C VAL A 36 -10.63 0.34 -6.68
N CYS A 37 -9.99 0.82 -5.60
CA CYS A 37 -8.90 1.77 -5.69
C CYS A 37 -7.72 1.24 -6.51
N MET A 38 -7.41 -0.06 -6.42
CA MET A 38 -6.36 -0.68 -7.25
C MET A 38 -6.70 -0.59 -8.75
N PHE A 39 -7.94 -0.89 -9.15
CA PHE A 39 -8.36 -0.77 -10.54
C PHE A 39 -8.33 0.69 -11.02
N VAL A 40 -8.79 1.61 -10.18
CA VAL A 40 -8.81 3.04 -10.51
C VAL A 40 -7.39 3.61 -10.60
N ALA A 41 -6.49 3.22 -9.71
CA ALA A 41 -5.07 3.59 -9.77
C ALA A 41 -4.39 2.98 -11.01
N ALA A 42 -4.71 1.74 -11.37
CA ALA A 42 -4.22 1.12 -12.60
C ALA A 42 -4.70 1.88 -13.85
N ALA A 43 -5.96 2.34 -13.87
CA ALA A 43 -6.48 3.19 -14.94
C ALA A 43 -5.71 4.54 -15.01
N GLY A 44 -5.45 5.18 -13.87
CA GLY A 44 -4.64 6.40 -13.80
C GLY A 44 -3.22 6.20 -14.31
N ALA A 45 -2.57 5.11 -13.90
CA ALA A 45 -1.25 4.72 -14.40
C ALA A 45 -1.23 4.49 -15.91
N TYR A 46 -2.23 3.78 -16.45
CA TYR A 46 -2.38 3.55 -17.89
C TYR A 46 -2.56 4.85 -18.66
N VAL A 47 -3.42 5.74 -18.17
CA VAL A 47 -3.66 7.07 -18.76
C VAL A 47 -2.35 7.88 -18.84
N HIS A 48 -1.52 7.85 -17.79
CA HIS A 48 -0.20 8.47 -17.82
C HIS A 48 0.68 7.87 -18.93
N VAL A 49 0.80 6.55 -19.00
CA VAL A 49 1.67 5.86 -19.97
C VAL A 49 1.27 6.19 -21.43
N VAL A 50 -0.03 6.20 -21.73
CA VAL A 50 -0.53 6.44 -23.09
C VAL A 50 -0.42 7.90 -23.49
N LEU A 51 -0.97 8.79 -22.67
CA LEU A 51 -1.12 10.18 -23.06
C LEU A 51 0.13 11.01 -22.74
N ARG A 52 1.06 10.45 -21.94
CA ARG A 52 2.17 11.21 -21.33
C ARG A 52 1.68 12.53 -20.74
N LEU A 53 0.44 12.48 -20.23
CA LEU A 53 -0.48 13.62 -20.09
C LEU A 53 0.12 14.73 -19.22
N PHE A 54 1.06 14.35 -18.37
CA PHE A 54 1.88 15.24 -17.59
C PHE A 54 3.28 14.64 -17.49
N GLN A 55 4.34 15.46 -17.47
CA GLN A 55 5.60 15.09 -16.82
C GLN A 55 5.35 14.98 -15.29
N GLY A 56 4.41 14.10 -14.92
CA GLY A 56 3.30 14.43 -14.02
C GLY A 56 3.51 14.14 -12.57
N GLY A 57 4.76 14.15 -12.10
CA GLY A 57 5.02 13.92 -10.69
C GLY A 57 4.33 14.96 -9.80
N MET A 58 4.48 16.25 -10.11
CA MET A 58 4.10 17.30 -9.16
C MET A 58 2.60 17.60 -9.15
N LEU A 59 1.96 17.71 -10.31
CA LEU A 59 0.51 18.02 -10.37
C LEU A 59 -0.34 16.87 -9.82
N SER A 60 0.03 15.62 -10.11
CA SER A 60 -0.70 14.47 -9.58
C SER A 60 -0.56 14.37 -8.06
N VAL A 61 0.62 14.70 -7.51
CA VAL A 61 0.86 14.74 -6.06
C VAL A 61 0.00 15.83 -5.43
N LEU A 62 0.04 17.06 -5.95
CA LEU A 62 -0.80 18.16 -5.45
C LEU A 62 -2.30 17.84 -5.55
N GLY A 63 -2.73 17.24 -6.67
CA GLY A 63 -4.10 16.81 -6.87
C GLY A 63 -4.51 15.70 -5.87
N SER A 64 -3.65 14.70 -5.65
CA SER A 64 -3.91 13.65 -4.66
C SER A 64 -4.01 14.22 -3.24
N LEU A 65 -3.14 15.17 -2.88
CA LEU A 65 -3.18 15.84 -1.59
C LEU A 65 -4.45 16.69 -1.43
N ALA A 66 -4.88 17.38 -2.48
CA ALA A 66 -6.14 18.11 -2.51
C ALA A 66 -7.34 17.17 -2.33
N MET A 67 -7.35 16.00 -2.97
CA MET A 67 -8.40 15.00 -2.77
C MET A 67 -8.41 14.45 -1.35
N MET A 68 -7.24 14.20 -0.74
CA MET A 68 -7.14 13.79 0.67
C MET A 68 -7.67 14.87 1.62
N ALA A 69 -7.29 16.14 1.41
CA ALA A 69 -7.79 17.25 2.20
C ALA A 69 -9.31 17.40 2.06
N TRP A 70 -9.83 17.25 0.84
CA TRP A 70 -11.27 17.29 0.58
C TRP A 70 -12.03 16.14 1.25
N LEU A 71 -11.43 14.94 1.26
CA LEU A 71 -11.98 13.78 1.96
C LEU A 71 -12.04 14.03 3.47
N ALA A 72 -10.96 14.55 4.06
CA ALA A 72 -10.88 14.87 5.49
C ALA A 72 -11.89 15.96 5.91
N MET A 73 -12.15 16.93 5.03
CA MET A 73 -13.14 17.99 5.26
C MET A 73 -14.59 17.54 5.06
N THR A 74 -14.82 16.38 4.44
CA THR A 74 -16.18 15.86 4.19
C THR A 74 -16.59 14.94 5.35
N PRO A 75 -17.59 15.28 6.18
CA PRO A 75 -17.95 14.48 7.35
C PRO A 75 -18.31 13.04 7.00
N HIS A 76 -18.02 12.09 7.89
CA HIS A 76 -18.46 10.70 7.75
C HIS A 76 -19.95 10.58 8.09
N SER A 77 -20.80 10.39 7.07
CA SER A 77 -22.23 10.13 7.25
C SER A 77 -22.79 9.32 6.07
N PRO A 78 -23.95 8.65 6.22
CA PRO A 78 -24.58 7.91 5.11
C PRO A 78 -24.93 8.79 3.91
N GLN A 79 -25.15 10.09 4.13
CA GLN A 79 -25.51 11.04 3.07
C GLN A 79 -24.30 11.47 2.24
N THR A 80 -23.11 11.55 2.87
CA THR A 80 -21.87 11.96 2.21
C THR A 80 -21.09 10.78 1.63
N GLU A 81 -21.48 9.54 1.94
CA GLU A 81 -20.76 8.31 1.56
C GLU A 81 -20.43 8.23 0.07
N LYS A 82 -21.44 8.43 -0.81
CA LYS A 82 -21.24 8.42 -2.27
C LYS A 82 -20.23 9.47 -2.74
N LYS A 83 -20.32 10.68 -2.17
CA LYS A 83 -19.38 11.77 -2.47
C LYS A 83 -17.97 11.40 -2.02
N ARG A 84 -17.82 10.85 -0.81
CA ARG A 84 -16.52 10.41 -0.26
C ARG A 84 -15.90 9.28 -1.09
N LEU A 85 -16.69 8.33 -1.57
CA LEU A 85 -16.23 7.30 -2.52
C LEU A 85 -15.76 7.89 -3.86
N GLY A 86 -16.47 8.91 -4.37
CA GLY A 86 -16.03 9.65 -5.55
C GLY A 86 -14.70 10.38 -5.35
N ILE A 87 -14.52 11.02 -4.19
CA ILE A 87 -13.25 11.66 -3.81
C ILE A 87 -12.13 10.62 -3.67
N LEU A 88 -12.42 9.48 -3.03
CA LEU A 88 -11.48 8.35 -2.91
C LEU A 88 -11.04 7.83 -4.29
N ALA A 89 -11.97 7.67 -5.23
CA ALA A 89 -11.65 7.27 -6.60
C ALA A 89 -10.78 8.32 -7.31
N GLY A 90 -11.09 9.61 -7.17
CA GLY A 90 -10.25 10.69 -7.69
C GLY A 90 -8.84 10.68 -7.11
N PHE A 91 -8.73 10.48 -5.79
CA PHE A 91 -7.45 10.29 -5.10
C PHE A 91 -6.68 9.09 -5.67
N ALA A 92 -7.30 7.91 -5.74
CA ALA A 92 -6.65 6.69 -6.25
C ALA A 92 -6.18 6.85 -7.71
N PHE A 93 -7.00 7.49 -8.55
CA PHE A 93 -6.66 7.77 -9.95
C PHE A 93 -5.41 8.67 -10.04
N LEU A 94 -5.39 9.78 -9.28
CA LEU A 94 -4.27 10.72 -9.27
C LEU A 94 -3.00 10.09 -8.67
N THR A 95 -3.13 9.24 -7.66
CA THR A 95 -2.01 8.43 -7.15
C THR A 95 -1.48 7.50 -8.24
N GLY A 96 -2.35 6.86 -9.01
CA GLY A 96 -1.99 6.05 -10.18
C GLY A 96 -1.21 6.82 -11.24
N VAL A 97 -1.70 8.02 -11.62
CA VAL A 97 -0.99 8.94 -12.52
C VAL A 97 0.38 9.32 -11.94
N GLY A 98 0.47 9.56 -10.62
CA GLY A 98 1.72 9.91 -9.95
C GLY A 98 2.79 8.82 -9.91
N LEU A 99 2.41 7.56 -10.13
CA LEU A 99 3.38 6.47 -10.35
C LEU A 99 4.04 6.53 -11.73
N GLY A 100 3.50 7.34 -12.64
CA GLY A 100 3.91 7.49 -14.03
C GLY A 100 5.42 7.56 -14.26
N PRO A 101 6.16 8.50 -13.65
CA PRO A 101 7.62 8.59 -13.82
C PRO A 101 8.38 7.32 -13.41
N ALA A 102 7.92 6.61 -12.37
CA ALA A 102 8.51 5.35 -11.96
C ALA A 102 8.20 4.24 -12.97
N LEU A 103 6.97 4.19 -13.49
CA LEU A 103 6.57 3.26 -14.56
C LEU A 103 7.38 3.50 -15.83
N ASP A 104 7.54 4.75 -16.26
CA ASP A 104 8.34 5.11 -17.43
C ASP A 104 9.80 4.64 -17.30
N TYR A 105 10.37 4.74 -16.10
CA TYR A 105 11.71 4.21 -15.80
C TYR A 105 11.76 2.68 -15.91
N VAL A 106 10.78 1.98 -15.33
CA VAL A 106 10.71 0.50 -15.37
C VAL A 106 10.48 -0.01 -16.80
N ILE A 107 9.59 0.62 -17.58
CA ILE A 107 9.30 0.24 -18.97
C ILE A 107 10.56 0.28 -19.83
N LYS A 108 11.44 1.27 -19.62
CA LYS A 108 12.73 1.37 -20.34
C LYS A 108 13.70 0.23 -19.99
N ILE A 109 13.59 -0.36 -18.81
CA ILE A 109 14.46 -1.45 -18.35
C ILE A 109 13.89 -2.80 -18.76
N ASN A 110 12.68 -3.10 -18.30
CA ASN A 110 11.90 -4.29 -18.63
C ASN A 110 10.44 -4.09 -18.16
N PRO A 111 9.45 -4.01 -19.08
CA PRO A 111 8.06 -3.78 -18.71
C PRO A 111 7.43 -4.94 -17.92
N SER A 112 7.95 -6.18 -18.02
CA SER A 112 7.40 -7.32 -17.27
C SER A 112 7.51 -7.14 -15.76
N ILE A 113 8.44 -6.30 -15.30
CA ILE A 113 8.66 -5.98 -13.89
C ILE A 113 7.42 -5.37 -13.25
N ILE A 114 6.61 -4.60 -14.00
CA ILE A 114 5.39 -3.97 -13.46
C ILE A 114 4.44 -5.05 -12.96
N MET A 115 4.19 -6.08 -13.78
CA MET A 115 3.31 -7.20 -13.42
C MET A 115 3.89 -8.00 -12.26
N THR A 116 5.20 -8.32 -12.32
CA THR A 116 5.88 -9.05 -11.23
C THR A 116 5.83 -8.29 -9.91
N ALA A 117 6.03 -6.97 -9.94
CA ALA A 117 5.94 -6.13 -8.75
C ALA A 117 4.51 -6.08 -8.20
N PHE A 118 3.49 -5.94 -9.06
CA PHE A 118 2.11 -5.93 -8.61
C PHE A 118 1.73 -7.25 -7.92
N LEU A 119 2.01 -8.39 -8.56
CA LEU A 119 1.75 -9.71 -7.98
C LEU A 119 2.54 -9.94 -6.69
N GLY A 120 3.82 -9.55 -6.66
CA GLY A 120 4.65 -9.64 -5.47
C GLY A 120 4.11 -8.78 -4.33
N THR A 121 3.65 -7.56 -4.61
CA THR A 121 3.00 -6.69 -3.63
C THR A 121 1.69 -7.29 -3.14
N SER A 122 0.84 -7.83 -4.02
CA SER A 122 -0.39 -8.51 -3.62
C SER A 122 -0.10 -9.67 -2.66
N VAL A 123 0.89 -10.52 -2.95
CA VAL A 123 1.28 -11.62 -2.06
C VAL A 123 1.79 -11.10 -0.71
N ILE A 124 2.71 -10.12 -0.72
CA ILE A 124 3.23 -9.50 0.51
C ILE A 124 2.08 -8.95 1.35
N PHE A 125 1.26 -8.09 0.74
CA PHE A 125 0.17 -7.40 1.41
C PHE A 125 -0.83 -8.41 2.00
N THR A 126 -1.27 -9.40 1.23
CA THR A 126 -2.17 -10.46 1.73
C THR A 126 -1.55 -11.26 2.87
N CYS A 127 -0.28 -11.65 2.79
CA CYS A 127 0.38 -12.40 3.86
C CYS A 127 0.45 -11.59 5.17
N PHE A 128 0.86 -10.32 5.10
CA PHE A 128 0.94 -9.47 6.30
C PHE A 128 -0.45 -9.11 6.83
N THR A 129 -1.42 -8.80 5.97
CA THR A 129 -2.82 -8.61 6.38
C THR A 129 -3.39 -9.85 7.08
N LEU A 130 -3.20 -11.05 6.54
CA LEU A 130 -3.67 -12.28 7.17
C LEU A 130 -2.97 -12.51 8.51
N SER A 131 -1.65 -12.31 8.59
CA SER A 131 -0.91 -12.37 9.85
C SER A 131 -1.49 -11.42 10.89
N ALA A 132 -1.86 -10.21 10.51
CA ALA A 132 -2.54 -9.27 11.39
C ALA A 132 -3.94 -9.74 11.78
N LEU A 133 -4.74 -10.28 10.87
CA LEU A 133 -6.10 -10.77 11.17
C LEU A 133 -6.11 -11.98 12.12
N TYR A 134 -5.09 -12.82 12.09
CA TYR A 134 -4.95 -13.98 12.99
C TYR A 134 -4.30 -13.66 14.33
N ALA A 135 -3.51 -12.58 14.39
CA ALA A 135 -2.83 -12.22 15.61
C ALA A 135 -3.83 -11.74 16.68
N GLN A 136 -3.44 -11.91 17.94
CA GLN A 136 -4.23 -11.40 19.06
C GLN A 136 -4.44 -9.89 18.91
N ARG A 137 -5.67 -9.42 19.17
CA ARG A 137 -6.03 -8.01 19.08
C ARG A 137 -5.03 -7.13 19.85
N ARG A 138 -4.62 -6.01 19.24
CA ARG A 138 -3.61 -5.04 19.72
C ARG A 138 -2.16 -5.50 19.71
N SER A 139 -1.88 -6.75 19.33
CA SER A 139 -0.51 -7.30 19.36
C SER A 139 0.47 -6.57 18.45
N TYR A 140 0.05 -5.95 17.34
CA TYR A 140 0.95 -5.17 16.49
C TYR A 140 0.89 -3.65 16.74
N LEU A 141 -0.01 -3.16 17.58
CA LEU A 141 -0.16 -1.71 17.82
C LEU A 141 1.06 -1.10 18.53
N PHE A 142 1.80 -1.89 19.31
CA PHE A 142 3.05 -1.43 19.93
C PHE A 142 4.10 -1.05 18.90
N LEU A 143 4.05 -1.61 17.68
CA LEU A 143 4.99 -1.29 16.60
C LEU A 143 4.82 0.12 16.07
N GLY A 144 3.68 0.77 16.31
CA GLY A 144 3.37 2.10 15.75
C GLY A 144 4.45 3.14 16.03
N GLY A 145 4.95 3.19 17.26
CA GLY A 145 6.04 4.10 17.63
C GLY A 145 7.32 3.80 16.86
N THR A 146 7.75 2.54 16.84
CA THR A 146 8.98 2.11 16.14
C THR A 146 8.89 2.33 14.63
N LEU A 147 7.77 1.97 14.00
CA LEU A 147 7.55 2.14 12.56
C LEU A 147 7.52 3.61 12.16
N MET A 148 6.83 4.46 12.93
CA MET A 148 6.77 5.90 12.68
C MET A 148 8.14 6.57 12.84
N SER A 149 8.92 6.19 13.85
CA SER A 149 10.30 6.65 14.01
C SER A 149 11.18 6.21 12.84
N ALA A 150 11.08 4.96 12.41
CA ALA A 150 11.86 4.44 11.29
C ALA A 150 11.49 5.13 9.97
N LEU A 151 10.21 5.39 9.73
CA LEU A 151 9.72 6.16 8.59
C LEU A 151 10.26 7.60 8.60
N SER A 152 10.27 8.24 9.78
CA SER A 152 10.82 9.59 9.96
C SER A 152 12.32 9.64 9.63
N ILE A 153 13.08 8.64 10.07
CA ILE A 153 14.51 8.52 9.72
C ILE A 153 14.67 8.33 8.21
N LEU A 154 13.85 7.48 7.56
CA LEU A 154 13.91 7.31 6.12
C LEU A 154 13.60 8.59 5.35
N LEU A 155 12.69 9.42 5.86
CA LEU A 155 12.40 10.75 5.29
C LEU A 155 13.63 11.66 5.38
N LEU A 156 14.28 11.74 6.55
CA LEU A 156 15.50 12.52 6.72
C LEU A 156 16.64 12.02 5.82
N VAL A 157 16.82 10.70 5.71
CA VAL A 157 17.80 10.09 4.80
C VAL A 157 17.48 10.43 3.35
N SER A 158 16.20 10.47 2.96
CA SER A 158 15.80 10.87 1.60
C SER A 158 16.17 12.31 1.29
N ILE A 159 15.96 13.24 2.24
CA ILE A 159 16.32 14.65 2.10
C ILE A 159 17.85 14.79 2.01
N LEU A 160 18.58 14.15 2.92
CA LEU A 160 20.04 14.15 2.91
C LEU A 160 20.60 13.60 1.60
N ASN A 161 20.04 12.49 1.10
CA ASN A 161 20.51 11.86 -0.12
C ASN A 161 20.21 12.70 -1.38
N MET A 162 19.29 13.66 -1.32
CA MET A 162 19.08 14.62 -2.41
C MET A 162 20.29 15.55 -2.61
N PHE A 163 21.02 15.87 -1.54
CA PHE A 163 22.25 16.67 -1.59
C PHE A 163 23.50 15.81 -1.83
N VAL A 164 23.55 14.60 -1.25
CA VAL A 164 24.71 13.71 -1.35
C VAL A 164 24.75 12.92 -2.66
N GLY A 165 23.60 12.50 -3.19
CA GLY A 165 23.52 11.70 -4.42
C GLY A 165 24.06 10.27 -4.31
N SER A 166 24.07 9.67 -3.12
CA SER A 166 24.64 8.33 -2.90
C SER A 166 23.71 7.22 -3.40
N VAL A 167 24.24 6.38 -4.31
CA VAL A 167 23.55 5.17 -4.79
C VAL A 167 23.36 4.15 -3.68
N MET A 168 24.30 4.05 -2.74
CA MET A 168 24.22 3.13 -1.61
C MET A 168 23.09 3.52 -0.65
N LEU A 169 22.98 4.81 -0.31
CA LEU A 169 21.88 5.32 0.52
C LEU A 169 20.53 5.12 -0.17
N PHE A 170 20.47 5.33 -1.49
CA PHE A 170 19.28 5.04 -2.26
C PHE A 170 18.88 3.56 -2.20
N LYS A 171 19.84 2.64 -2.43
CA LYS A 171 19.61 1.18 -2.30
C LYS A 171 19.07 0.85 -0.91
N ALA A 172 19.73 1.31 0.14
CA ALA A 172 19.30 1.09 1.52
C ALA A 172 17.88 1.64 1.79
N HIS A 173 17.58 2.87 1.34
CA HIS A 173 16.29 3.51 1.51
C HIS A 173 15.13 2.71 0.88
N VAL A 174 15.35 2.10 -0.30
CA VAL A 174 14.30 1.31 -0.97
C VAL A 174 14.09 -0.02 -0.26
N TYR A 175 15.15 -0.76 0.09
CA TYR A 175 15.03 -2.07 0.77
C TYR A 175 14.51 -1.94 2.22
N ILE A 176 15.10 -1.05 3.03
CA ILE A 176 14.65 -0.82 4.41
C ILE A 176 13.23 -0.26 4.41
N GLY A 177 12.94 0.66 3.50
CA GLY A 177 11.59 1.19 3.35
C GLY A 177 10.57 0.13 2.97
N LEU A 178 10.91 -0.87 2.16
CA LEU A 178 10.01 -1.98 1.85
C LEU A 178 9.68 -2.77 3.12
N ALA A 179 10.70 -3.11 3.92
CA ALA A 179 10.51 -3.84 5.17
C ALA A 179 9.64 -3.06 6.18
N ILE A 180 9.85 -1.76 6.30
CA ILE A 180 9.03 -0.88 7.15
C ILE A 180 7.58 -0.86 6.68
N MET A 181 7.33 -0.75 5.37
CA MET A 181 5.96 -0.77 4.85
C MET A 181 5.26 -2.10 5.07
N CYS A 182 5.97 -3.23 5.00
CA CYS A 182 5.39 -4.52 5.41
C CYS A 182 4.96 -4.51 6.89
N GLY A 183 5.73 -3.83 7.75
CA GLY A 183 5.36 -3.60 9.15
C GLY A 183 4.13 -2.70 9.30
N PHE A 184 3.99 -1.65 8.47
CA PHE A 184 2.79 -0.81 8.45
C PHE A 184 1.54 -1.59 8.06
N VAL A 185 1.60 -2.52 7.09
CA VAL A 185 0.44 -3.37 6.77
C VAL A 185 -0.05 -4.14 8.00
N LEU A 186 0.85 -4.66 8.83
CA LEU A 186 0.49 -5.32 10.09
C LEU A 186 -0.19 -4.36 11.07
N PHE A 187 0.46 -3.21 11.27
CA PHE A 187 0.04 -2.18 12.21
C PHE A 187 -1.32 -1.58 11.81
N ASP A 188 -1.48 -1.15 10.57
CA ASP A 188 -2.69 -0.51 10.06
C ASP A 188 -3.86 -1.50 10.00
N THR A 189 -3.62 -2.75 9.61
CA THR A 189 -4.68 -3.77 9.69
C THR A 189 -5.17 -3.94 11.14
N GLN A 190 -4.27 -4.02 12.12
CA GLN A 190 -4.64 -4.10 13.55
C GLN A 190 -5.27 -2.80 14.06
N LEU A 191 -4.83 -1.63 13.59
CA LEU A 191 -5.37 -0.33 13.97
C LEU A 191 -6.81 -0.16 13.47
N ILE A 192 -7.09 -0.59 12.24
CA ILE A 192 -8.44 -0.59 11.67
C ILE A 192 -9.37 -1.50 12.47
N ILE A 193 -8.91 -2.70 12.85
CA ILE A 193 -9.67 -3.61 13.73
C ILE A 193 -9.97 -2.91 15.05
N GLU A 194 -8.96 -2.32 15.68
CA GLU A 194 -9.11 -1.66 16.98
C GLU A 194 -10.08 -0.47 16.92
N LYS A 195 -9.92 0.42 15.94
CA LYS A 195 -10.81 1.56 15.69
C LYS A 195 -12.25 1.10 15.46
N ALA A 196 -12.44 0.08 14.62
CA ALA A 196 -13.76 -0.47 14.32
C ALA A 196 -14.42 -1.11 15.54
N GLU A 197 -13.67 -1.77 16.41
CA GLU A 197 -14.17 -2.30 17.68
C GLU A 197 -14.52 -1.20 18.69
N MET A 198 -13.87 -0.03 18.61
CA MET A 198 -14.19 1.15 19.42
C MET A 198 -15.31 2.02 18.82
N GLY A 199 -15.89 1.62 17.69
CA GLY A 199 -17.03 2.30 17.05
C GLY A 199 -16.68 3.24 15.89
N ASP A 200 -15.40 3.42 15.56
CA ASP A 200 -14.99 4.15 14.36
C ASP A 200 -15.17 3.27 13.12
N LYS A 201 -16.25 3.51 12.37
CA LYS A 201 -16.65 2.74 11.19
C LYS A 201 -16.40 3.48 9.87
N ASP A 202 -15.46 4.42 9.82
CA ASP A 202 -15.09 5.12 8.58
C ASP A 202 -14.24 4.24 7.66
N TYR A 203 -14.89 3.28 6.97
CA TYR A 203 -14.18 2.33 6.11
C TYR A 203 -13.48 3.01 4.92
N ILE A 204 -13.94 4.20 4.52
CA ILE A 204 -13.34 4.97 3.42
C ILE A 204 -11.98 5.52 3.87
N TRP A 205 -11.88 6.09 5.08
CA TRP A 205 -10.60 6.56 5.59
C TRP A 205 -9.64 5.40 5.86
N HIS A 206 -10.13 4.32 6.46
CA HIS A 206 -9.34 3.11 6.66
C HIS A 206 -8.84 2.48 5.34
N CYS A 207 -9.61 2.61 4.26
CA CYS A 207 -9.17 2.22 2.92
C CYS A 207 -8.00 3.08 2.42
N VAL A 208 -7.97 4.38 2.73
CA VAL A 208 -6.87 5.27 2.34
C VAL A 208 -5.56 4.81 2.96
N ASP A 209 -5.58 4.47 4.26
CA ASP A 209 -4.39 3.99 5.00
C ASP A 209 -3.79 2.75 4.29
N LEU A 210 -4.61 1.71 4.08
CA LEU A 210 -4.18 0.48 3.39
C LEU A 210 -3.81 0.69 1.91
N PHE A 211 -4.45 1.63 1.23
CA PHE A 211 -4.14 1.97 -0.16
C PHE A 211 -2.75 2.58 -0.29
N LEU A 212 -2.40 3.50 0.61
CA LEU A 212 -1.08 4.12 0.66
C LEU A 212 0.02 3.10 0.97
N ASP A 213 -0.25 2.18 1.90
CA ASP A 213 0.64 1.05 2.18
C ASP A 213 0.92 0.23 0.93
N PHE A 214 -0.14 -0.22 0.26
CA PHE A 214 -0.02 -1.04 -0.95
C PHE A 214 0.76 -0.33 -2.04
N VAL A 215 0.40 0.92 -2.36
CA VAL A 215 1.06 1.70 -3.42
C VAL A 215 2.54 1.93 -3.10
N THR A 216 2.88 2.14 -1.82
CA THR A 216 4.28 2.35 -1.41
C THR A 216 5.09 1.06 -1.54
N ILE A 217 4.54 -0.09 -1.13
CA ILE A 217 5.16 -1.40 -1.34
C ILE A 217 5.36 -1.67 -2.83
N PHE A 218 4.32 -1.44 -3.64
CA PHE A 218 4.37 -1.60 -5.10
C PHE A 218 5.48 -0.76 -5.73
N ARG A 219 5.53 0.53 -5.43
CA ARG A 219 6.57 1.44 -5.93
C ARG A 219 7.97 0.96 -5.54
N LYS A 220 8.19 0.59 -4.28
CA LYS A 220 9.50 0.14 -3.81
C LYS A 220 9.91 -1.19 -4.46
N LEU A 221 8.98 -2.13 -4.60
CA LEU A 221 9.25 -3.42 -5.23
C LEU A 221 9.54 -3.28 -6.73
N MET A 222 8.80 -2.42 -7.44
CA MET A 222 9.12 -2.06 -8.84
C MET A 222 10.54 -1.53 -8.99
N VAL A 223 10.94 -0.59 -8.12
CA VAL A 223 12.27 0.01 -8.15
C VAL A 223 13.36 -1.03 -7.86
N ILE A 224 13.17 -1.88 -6.85
CA ILE A 224 14.09 -2.98 -6.52
C ILE A 224 14.30 -3.91 -7.71
N LEU A 225 13.20 -4.40 -8.30
CA LEU A 225 13.26 -5.33 -9.42
C LEU A 225 13.94 -4.69 -10.64
N ALA A 226 13.65 -3.41 -10.92
CA ALA A 226 14.28 -2.66 -12.01
C ALA A 226 15.79 -2.48 -11.80
N MET A 227 16.22 -2.21 -10.57
CA MET A 227 17.64 -2.09 -10.24
C MET A 227 18.37 -3.43 -10.38
N ASN A 228 17.77 -4.51 -9.87
CA ASN A 228 18.34 -5.85 -9.96
C ASN A 228 18.44 -6.33 -11.43
N GLU A 229 17.45 -6.02 -12.26
CA GLU A 229 17.48 -6.32 -13.69
C GLU A 229 18.58 -5.55 -14.41
N LYS A 230 18.78 -4.28 -14.07
CA LYS A 230 19.85 -3.45 -14.63
C LYS A 230 21.24 -3.97 -14.26
N ASP A 231 21.43 -4.41 -13.02
CA ASP A 231 22.71 -4.96 -12.54
C ASP A 231 23.02 -6.30 -13.26
N LYS A 232 22.03 -7.20 -13.41
CA LYS A 232 22.17 -8.44 -14.22
C LYS A 232 22.56 -8.19 -15.67
N LYS A 233 22.02 -7.14 -16.30
CA LYS A 233 22.37 -6.78 -17.69
C LYS A 233 23.80 -6.24 -17.83
N LYS A 234 24.39 -5.71 -16.76
CA LYS A 234 25.79 -5.26 -16.76
C LYS A 234 26.76 -6.41 -16.61
N GLU A 235 26.46 -7.39 -15.76
CA GLU A 235 27.31 -8.58 -15.55
C GLU A 235 27.44 -9.47 -16.80
N LYS A 236 26.47 -9.39 -17.71
CA LYS A 236 26.45 -10.12 -18.99
C LYS A 236 27.18 -9.40 -20.15
N LYS A 237 27.65 -8.18 -19.93
CA LYS A 237 28.39 -7.37 -20.93
C LYS A 237 29.85 -7.31 -20.56
#